data_AF-A0A3D2V8K9-F1
#
_entry.id   AF-A0A3D2V8K9-F1
#
_cell.length_a   1.000
_cell.length_b   1.000
_cell.length_c   1.000
_cell.angle_alpha   90.00
_cell.angle_beta   90.00
_cell.angle_gamma   90.00
#
_symmetry.space_group_name_H-M   'P 1'
#
loop_
_entity.id
_entity.type
_entity.pdbx_description
1 polymer ?
#
loop_
_entity_poly.entity_id
_entity_poly.type
_entity_poly.pdbx_seq_one_letter_code
_entity_poly.pdbx_strand_id
1 'polypeptide(L)'
;MTHRIALLICGVLYTTCAFGETRTATPVSDITVQPGFKVELLRSAQDGESSWISMSFDNKGNIILGLDDVGVGHLDISTEGDEIPFKRINNSFKHCRGVLYAHDSIYVSA
;
A
#
# COMPACT_ATOMS: atom_id res chain seq x y z
N MET A 1 -26.39 -30.70 -53.15
CA MET A 1 -26.07 -29.36 -53.69
C MET A 1 -26.50 -28.36 -52.64
N THR A 2 -25.66 -27.52 -52.04
CA THR A 2 -24.38 -26.94 -52.46
C THR A 2 -23.67 -26.41 -51.20
N HIS A 3 -22.38 -26.70 -51.06
CA HIS A 3 -21.50 -26.15 -50.02
C HIS A 3 -20.97 -24.77 -50.43
N ARG A 4 -20.94 -23.80 -49.50
CA ARG A 4 -20.03 -22.62 -49.49
C ARG A 4 -19.85 -22.18 -48.03
N ILE A 5 -18.79 -22.61 -47.35
CA ILE A 5 -17.54 -21.85 -47.10
C ILE A 5 -17.80 -20.43 -46.59
N ALA A 6 -17.56 -20.21 -45.29
CA ALA A 6 -17.20 -18.91 -44.73
C ALA A 6 -16.15 -19.16 -43.64
N LEU A 7 -14.89 -18.98 -44.02
CA LEU A 7 -13.72 -18.94 -43.14
C LEU A 7 -13.79 -17.60 -42.39
N LEU A 8 -14.15 -17.61 -41.09
CA LEU A 8 -14.12 -16.41 -40.27
C LEU A 8 -12.85 -16.40 -39.41
N ILE A 9 -12.08 -15.34 -39.61
CA ILE A 9 -10.75 -15.08 -39.07
C ILE A 9 -10.82 -15.01 -37.53
N CYS A 10 -10.12 -15.92 -36.86
CA CYS A 10 -9.90 -15.85 -35.42
C CYS A 10 -8.84 -14.76 -35.15
N GLY A 11 -9.30 -13.53 -34.92
CA GLY A 11 -8.46 -12.43 -34.45
C GLY A 11 -8.01 -12.70 -33.03
N VAL A 12 -6.77 -13.12 -32.85
CA VAL A 12 -6.13 -13.25 -31.53
C VAL A 12 -5.91 -11.83 -31.01
N LEU A 13 -6.84 -11.36 -30.18
CA LEU A 13 -6.62 -10.22 -29.29
C LEU A 13 -5.57 -10.65 -28.26
N TYR A 14 -4.30 -10.36 -28.55
CA TYR A 14 -3.26 -10.33 -27.52
C TYR A 14 -3.57 -9.14 -26.62
N THR A 15 -4.42 -9.36 -25.62
CA THR A 15 -4.47 -8.48 -24.45
C THR A 15 -3.13 -8.62 -23.75
N THR A 16 -2.21 -7.70 -24.03
CA THR A 16 -1.04 -7.52 -23.19
C THR A 16 -1.54 -7.06 -21.84
N CYS A 17 -1.64 -7.98 -20.88
CA CYS A 17 -1.67 -7.61 -19.48
C CYS A 17 -0.37 -6.86 -19.21
N ALA A 18 -0.44 -5.54 -19.05
CA ALA A 18 0.67 -4.78 -18.51
C ALA A 18 0.89 -5.30 -17.08
N PHE A 19 1.97 -6.05 -16.87
CA PHE A 19 2.45 -6.31 -15.52
C PHE A 19 2.91 -4.97 -14.96
N GLY A 20 2.14 -4.40 -14.03
CA GLY A 20 2.60 -3.26 -13.25
C GLY A 20 3.84 -3.68 -12.46
N GLU A 21 4.89 -2.86 -12.46
CA GLU A 21 6.00 -3.07 -11.54
C GLU A 21 5.47 -3.09 -10.11
N THR A 22 5.81 -4.14 -9.37
CA THR A 22 5.53 -4.22 -7.93
C THR A 22 6.20 -3.03 -7.25
N ARG A 23 5.41 -2.10 -6.71
CA ARG A 23 5.91 -0.96 -5.94
C ARG A 23 6.63 -1.46 -4.70
N THR A 24 7.94 -1.62 -4.81
CA THR A 24 8.81 -2.11 -3.73
C THR A 24 9.49 -0.92 -3.06
N ALA A 25 9.57 -0.93 -1.73
CA ALA A 25 10.31 0.07 -0.99
C ALA A 25 11.81 0.03 -1.35
N THR A 26 12.53 1.11 -1.03
CA THR A 26 13.99 1.16 -1.20
C THR A 26 14.64 -0.07 -0.54
N PRO A 27 15.47 -0.84 -1.27
CA PRO A 27 16.16 -1.99 -0.69
C PRO A 27 16.98 -1.59 0.53
N VAL A 28 16.96 -2.42 1.57
CA VAL A 28 17.74 -2.20 2.81
C VAL A 28 19.24 -2.05 2.52
N SER A 29 19.76 -2.78 1.51
CA SER A 29 21.16 -2.68 1.07
C SER A 29 21.57 -1.28 0.61
N ASP A 30 20.60 -0.46 0.21
CA ASP A 30 20.82 0.86 -0.37
C ASP A 30 20.69 1.97 0.71
N ILE A 31 20.35 1.59 1.95
CA ILE A 31 20.20 2.50 3.09
C ILE A 31 21.49 2.48 3.92
N THR A 32 22.15 3.64 4.04
CA THR A 32 23.30 3.79 4.93
C THR A 32 22.82 4.08 6.35
N VAL A 33 23.29 3.29 7.32
CA VAL A 33 23.00 3.45 8.76
C VAL A 33 24.25 3.78 9.56
N GLN A 34 24.10 4.50 10.68
CA GLN A 34 25.21 4.80 11.59
C GLN A 34 25.70 3.55 12.34
N PRO A 35 26.95 3.52 12.83
CA PRO A 35 27.44 2.40 13.64
C PRO A 35 26.53 2.11 14.84
N GLY A 36 26.17 0.84 15.04
CA GLY A 36 25.27 0.41 16.11
C GLY A 36 23.78 0.39 15.75
N PHE A 37 23.41 0.86 14.55
CA PHE A 37 22.02 0.81 14.06
C PHE A 37 21.81 -0.29 13.04
N LYS A 38 20.56 -0.78 12.95
CA LYS A 38 20.07 -1.72 11.94
C LYS A 38 18.79 -1.16 11.32
N VAL A 39 18.57 -1.43 10.05
CA VAL A 39 17.30 -1.19 9.36
C VAL A 39 16.77 -2.51 8.79
N GLU A 40 15.45 -2.65 8.76
CA GLU A 40 14.76 -3.77 8.14
C GLU A 40 13.54 -3.27 7.38
N LEU A 41 13.20 -3.96 6.29
CA LEU A 41 11.98 -3.70 5.55
C LEU A 41 10.84 -4.45 6.24
N LEU A 42 9.91 -3.71 6.82
CA LEU A 42 8.70 -4.29 7.41
C LEU A 42 7.64 -4.58 6.33
N ARG A 43 7.39 -3.61 5.45
CA ARG A 43 6.36 -3.72 4.40
C ARG A 43 6.56 -2.68 3.31
N SER A 44 6.18 -3.03 2.08
CA SER A 44 6.00 -2.07 0.99
C SER A 44 4.51 -1.76 0.79
N ALA A 45 4.17 -0.51 0.49
CA ALA A 45 2.79 -0.14 0.16
C ALA A 45 2.32 -0.88 -1.11
N GLN A 46 1.12 -1.44 -1.06
CA GLN A 46 0.50 -2.17 -2.16
C GLN A 46 -0.44 -1.27 -2.97
N ASP A 47 -0.89 -1.77 -4.11
CA ASP A 47 -1.87 -1.07 -4.93
C ASP A 47 -3.17 -0.81 -4.16
N GLY A 48 -3.70 0.41 -4.29
CA GLY A 48 -4.90 0.86 -3.57
C GLY A 48 -4.62 1.45 -2.18
N GLU A 49 -3.40 1.38 -1.67
CA GLU A 49 -3.05 1.87 -0.33
C GLU A 49 -2.58 3.33 -0.31
N SER A 50 -2.47 3.98 -1.48
CA SER A 50 -1.96 5.34 -1.66
C SER A 50 -0.50 5.51 -1.21
N SER A 51 0.02 6.74 -1.28
CA SER A 51 1.31 7.09 -0.69
C SER A 51 1.14 7.36 0.80
N TRP A 52 2.02 6.80 1.63
CA TRP A 52 2.03 7.01 3.07
C TRP A 52 2.91 8.23 3.39
N ILE A 53 2.30 9.29 3.90
CA ILE A 53 2.95 10.61 4.01
C ILE A 53 3.18 11.07 5.45
N SER A 54 2.50 10.47 6.42
CA SER A 54 2.71 10.70 7.85
C SER A 54 2.38 9.44 8.64
N MET A 55 2.93 9.30 9.84
CA MET A 55 2.68 8.15 10.71
C MET A 55 2.66 8.51 12.19
N SER A 56 1.90 7.74 12.97
CA SER A 56 1.89 7.76 14.44
C SER A 56 1.71 6.32 14.94
N PHE A 57 2.19 6.02 16.15
CA PHE A 57 1.86 4.76 16.83
C PHE A 57 0.57 4.90 17.64
N ASP A 58 -0.20 3.82 17.76
CA ASP A 58 -1.24 3.69 18.78
C ASP A 58 -0.68 3.12 20.09
N ASN A 59 -1.53 2.97 21.11
CA ASN A 59 -1.14 2.45 22.42
C ASN A 59 -0.73 0.96 22.44
N LYS A 60 -0.94 0.24 21.33
CA LYS A 60 -0.53 -1.17 21.14
C LYS A 60 0.72 -1.28 20.28
N GLY A 61 1.26 -0.17 19.78
CA GLY A 61 2.42 -0.15 18.90
C GLY A 61 2.09 -0.41 17.42
N ASN A 62 0.80 -0.43 17.04
CA ASN A 62 0.42 -0.45 15.64
C ASN A 62 0.63 0.92 14.99
N ILE A 63 0.73 0.96 13.66
CA ILE A 63 1.02 2.20 12.93
C ILE A 63 -0.26 2.75 12.32
N ILE A 64 -0.56 4.00 12.62
CA ILE A 64 -1.58 4.81 11.93
C ILE A 64 -0.89 5.60 10.83
N LEU A 65 -1.44 5.58 9.62
CA LEU A 65 -0.88 6.21 8.43
C LEU A 65 -1.78 7.32 7.91
N GLY A 66 -1.22 8.50 7.64
CA GLY A 66 -1.85 9.49 6.79
C GLY A 66 -1.62 9.15 5.31
N LEU A 67 -2.70 9.05 4.53
CA LEU A 67 -2.65 8.71 3.12
C LEU A 67 -2.70 9.97 2.25
N ASP A 68 -1.92 9.99 1.17
CA ASP A 68 -1.78 11.16 0.29
C ASP A 68 -3.05 11.46 -0.51
N ASP A 69 -3.71 10.44 -1.07
CA ASP A 69 -4.93 10.64 -1.85
C ASP A 69 -6.14 10.84 -0.93
N VAL A 70 -6.59 9.75 -0.30
CA VAL A 70 -7.75 9.77 0.60
C VAL A 70 -7.57 8.79 1.75
N GLY A 71 -7.82 9.29 2.95
CA GLY A 71 -8.11 8.50 4.13
C GLY A 71 -6.96 8.36 5.13
N VAL A 72 -7.22 7.51 6.11
CA VAL A 72 -6.27 7.11 7.15
C VAL A 72 -6.15 5.60 7.09
N GLY A 73 -4.90 5.13 7.03
CA GLY A 73 -4.54 3.71 7.09
C GLY A 73 -4.16 3.29 8.51
N HIS A 74 -4.17 1.99 8.75
CA HIS A 74 -3.71 1.34 9.98
C HIS A 74 -3.00 0.05 9.61
N LEU A 75 -1.84 -0.20 10.24
CA LEU A 75 -1.04 -1.41 10.09
C LEU A 75 -0.99 -2.14 11.43
N ASP A 76 -1.50 -3.37 11.49
CA ASP A 76 -1.47 -4.19 12.71
C ASP A 76 -0.10 -4.87 12.89
N ILE A 77 0.86 -4.14 13.47
CA ILE A 77 2.24 -4.63 13.70
C ILE A 77 2.29 -5.72 14.77
N SER A 78 1.37 -5.71 15.74
CA SER A 78 1.37 -6.67 16.85
C SER A 78 0.86 -8.06 16.46
N THR A 79 0.61 -8.33 15.18
CA THR A 79 0.04 -9.60 14.73
C THR A 79 1.16 -10.65 14.61
N GLU A 80 0.95 -11.86 15.13
CA GLU A 80 1.89 -12.96 14.94
C GLU A 80 1.91 -13.38 13.45
N GLY A 81 3.05 -13.25 12.79
CA GLY A 81 3.25 -13.66 11.39
C GLY A 81 4.22 -12.76 10.63
N ASP A 82 4.54 -13.16 9.40
CA ASP A 82 5.43 -12.39 8.51
C ASP A 82 4.69 -11.26 7.77
N GLU A 83 3.35 -11.29 7.76
CA GLU A 83 2.53 -10.31 7.06
C GLU A 83 1.99 -9.23 8.02
N ILE A 84 2.21 -7.97 7.67
CA ILE A 84 1.61 -6.82 8.36
C ILE A 84 0.39 -6.37 7.56
N PRO A 85 -0.84 -6.61 8.05
CA PRO A 85 -2.05 -6.28 7.31
C PRO A 85 -2.29 -4.76 7.29
N PHE A 86 -2.85 -4.27 6.18
CA PHE A 86 -3.28 -2.88 6.03
C PHE A 86 -4.81 -2.77 6.11
N LYS A 87 -5.30 -1.78 6.85
CA LYS A 87 -6.71 -1.41 6.91
C LYS A 87 -6.91 0.08 6.71
N ARG A 88 -7.78 0.45 5.77
CA ARG A 88 -8.29 1.83 5.68
C ARG A 88 -9.37 2.05 6.74
N ILE A 89 -9.11 2.92 7.71
CA ILE A 89 -10.01 3.22 8.83
C ILE A 89 -10.80 4.52 8.64
N ASN A 90 -10.38 5.38 7.71
CA ASN A 90 -11.14 6.52 7.19
C ASN A 90 -10.97 6.60 5.67
N ASN A 91 -12.01 6.98 4.94
CA ASN A 91 -12.01 7.10 3.48
C ASN A 91 -12.59 8.43 2.97
N SER A 92 -12.65 9.46 3.82
CA SER A 92 -13.28 10.74 3.51
C SER A 92 -12.30 11.92 3.47
N PHE A 93 -11.29 11.90 4.34
CA PHE A 93 -10.29 12.97 4.42
C PHE A 93 -9.32 12.90 3.26
N LYS A 94 -8.95 14.03 2.67
CA LYS A 94 -8.00 14.09 1.55
C LYS A 94 -6.66 14.59 2.06
N HIS A 95 -5.56 14.12 1.47
CA HIS A 95 -4.22 14.65 1.77
C HIS A 95 -3.92 14.69 3.28
N CYS A 96 -4.05 13.57 3.98
CA CYS A 96 -3.82 13.48 5.43
C CYS A 96 -2.32 13.63 5.78
N ARG A 97 -1.85 14.87 5.87
CA ARG A 97 -0.41 15.23 6.03
C ARG A 97 0.09 15.13 7.47
N GLY A 98 -0.81 15.04 8.44
CA GLY A 98 -0.46 14.78 9.83
C GLY A 98 -1.46 13.84 10.48
N VAL A 99 -0.94 12.89 11.26
CA VAL A 99 -1.74 11.99 12.11
C VAL A 99 -1.11 11.94 13.50
N LEU A 100 -1.95 11.96 14.54
CA LEU A 100 -1.54 11.83 15.93
C LEU A 100 -2.54 10.95 16.67
N TYR A 101 -2.04 9.96 17.39
CA TYR A 101 -2.83 9.25 18.39
C TYR A 101 -2.63 9.88 19.76
N ALA A 102 -3.70 10.38 20.38
CA ALA A 102 -3.68 10.88 21.75
C ALA A 102 -5.08 10.79 22.34
N HIS A 103 -5.17 10.64 23.67
CA HIS A 103 -6.46 10.67 24.38
C HIS A 103 -7.52 9.73 23.78
N ASP A 104 -7.11 8.50 23.48
CA ASP A 104 -7.93 7.46 22.85
C ASP A 104 -8.58 7.88 21.52
N SER A 105 -7.98 8.85 20.83
CA SER A 105 -8.49 9.47 19.60
C SER A 105 -7.40 9.61 18.54
N ILE A 106 -7.82 9.64 17.27
CA ILE A 106 -6.95 9.93 16.13
C ILE A 106 -7.24 11.35 15.66
N TYR A 107 -6.25 12.22 15.78
CA TYR A 107 -6.27 13.57 15.23
C TYR A 107 -5.64 13.56 13.85
N VAL A 108 -6.28 14.23 12.89
CA VAL A 108 -5.84 14.25 11.49
C VAL A 108 -5.78 15.70 11.01
N SER A 109 -4.65 16.06 10.38
CA SER A 109 -4.51 17.28 9.58
C SER A 109 -4.71 16.91 8.12
N ALA A 110 -5.87 17.26 7.56
CA ALA A 110 -6.33 16.92 6.20
C ALA A 110 -7.04 18.10 5.55
#